data_AF-A0A163B824-F1
#
_entry.id   AF-A0A163B824-F1
#
_cell.length_a   1.000
_cell.length_b   1.000
_cell.length_c   1.000
_cell.angle_alpha   90.00
_cell.angle_beta   90.00
_cell.angle_gamma   90.00
#
_symmetry.space_group_name_H-M   'P 1'
#
loop_
_entity.id
_entity.type
_entity.pdbx_description
1 polymer ?
#
loop_
_entity_poly.entity_id
_entity_poly.type
_entity_poly.pdbx_seq_one_letter_code
_entity_poly.pdbx_strand_id
1 'polypeptide(L)'
;MKQFFFLITLLVTQITYSQWEQVGTTLEGAVNGGFFGIEIALSDNGQVMAVGDSPRFSVTAPNPVTIYQRDGNQWIQTTQIFNDFTEFPEQFGRALAISDNGKRLVIGTTRPNSTLGKIQVYENQNGDWVKMGNDIINDTSVQGEFFGKAVAMNGNGLVIATSDPTIATGAAKVFGFQNGNWQQIGDELGNREDKDDSFFGSSLDLSDDGNTLVVGIAQAFTGNGTVEIYRNIRGSWRQIGSPYLVNLILGNSELMLQLLEMEEGLPYLLIQTIFLEAT
;
A
#
# COMPACT_ATOMS: atom_id res chain seq x y z
N MET A 1 18.47 -29.53 71.57
CA MET A 1 17.74 -29.63 70.28
C MET A 1 17.98 -28.32 69.53
N LYS A 2 18.80 -28.31 68.48
CA LYS A 2 19.10 -27.10 67.68
C LYS A 2 18.08 -27.01 66.54
N GLN A 3 17.29 -25.94 66.49
CA GLN A 3 16.41 -25.66 65.35
C GLN A 3 17.18 -24.80 64.33
N PHE A 4 17.25 -25.28 63.09
CA PHE A 4 17.72 -24.52 61.94
C PHE A 4 16.52 -23.85 61.27
N PHE A 5 16.58 -22.54 61.07
CA PHE A 5 15.65 -21.82 60.19
C PHE A 5 16.28 -21.73 58.80
N PHE A 6 15.57 -22.25 57.79
CA PHE A 6 15.88 -22.00 56.39
C PHE A 6 15.09 -20.75 55.95
N LEU A 7 15.81 -19.74 55.49
CA LEU A 7 15.22 -18.56 54.84
C LEU A 7 15.11 -18.87 53.34
N ILE A 8 13.89 -18.94 52.83
CA ILE A 8 13.63 -19.05 51.38
C ILE A 8 13.41 -17.63 50.88
N THR A 9 14.35 -17.11 50.08
CA THR A 9 14.20 -15.82 49.41
C THR A 9 13.43 -16.02 48.12
N LEU A 10 12.22 -15.47 48.04
CA LEU A 10 11.39 -15.46 46.84
C LEU A 10 11.86 -14.32 45.93
N LEU A 11 12.45 -14.65 44.77
CA LEU A 11 12.79 -13.67 43.74
C LEU A 11 11.58 -13.50 42.82
N VAL A 12 10.89 -12.37 42.92
CA VAL A 12 9.80 -12.01 42.00
C VAL A 12 10.38 -11.11 40.91
N THR A 13 10.53 -11.66 39.71
CA THR A 13 10.85 -10.85 38.51
C THR A 13 9.60 -10.07 38.10
N GLN A 14 9.60 -8.76 38.34
CA GLN A 14 8.59 -7.86 37.82
C GLN A 14 8.76 -7.78 36.29
N ILE A 15 7.79 -8.28 35.53
CA ILE A 15 7.67 -7.99 34.11
C ILE A 15 7.10 -6.56 34.03
N THR A 16 7.95 -5.57 33.80
CA THR A 16 7.52 -4.23 33.45
C THR A 16 7.03 -4.26 32.01
N TYR A 17 5.73 -4.11 31.80
CA TYR A 17 5.18 -3.76 30.50
C TYR A 17 5.69 -2.36 30.13
N SER A 18 6.37 -2.22 28.99
CA SER A 18 6.76 -0.90 28.48
C SER A 18 5.50 -0.08 28.26
N GLN A 19 5.37 1.03 28.98
CA GLN A 19 4.33 2.00 28.67
C GLN A 19 4.71 2.72 27.38
N TRP A 20 3.70 3.08 26.59
CA TRP A 20 3.92 3.91 25.41
C TRP A 20 4.40 5.29 25.88
N GLU A 21 5.59 5.66 25.43
CA GLU A 21 6.17 6.98 25.67
C GLU A 21 6.21 7.75 24.35
N GLN A 22 5.81 9.03 24.41
CA GLN A 22 5.92 9.92 23.27
C GLN A 22 7.40 10.18 22.96
N VAL A 23 7.80 9.96 21.71
CA VAL A 23 9.13 10.31 21.22
C VAL A 23 9.04 11.67 20.52
N GLY A 24 9.62 12.68 21.14
CA GLY A 24 9.64 14.05 20.63
C GLY A 24 8.45 14.88 21.09
N THR A 25 8.22 16.00 20.42
CA THR A 25 7.08 16.88 20.69
C THR A 25 5.91 16.52 19.79
N THR A 26 4.72 17.05 20.10
CA THR A 26 3.60 17.05 19.16
C THR A 26 3.99 17.90 17.95
N LEU A 27 3.76 17.38 16.74
CA LEU A 27 3.92 18.11 15.49
C LEU A 27 2.59 18.77 15.13
N GLU A 28 2.64 20.05 14.77
CA GLU A 28 1.45 20.84 14.44
C GLU A 28 1.60 21.46 13.04
N GLY A 29 0.52 21.43 12.26
CA GLY A 29 0.47 22.07 10.95
C GLY A 29 0.39 23.59 11.04
N ALA A 30 0.75 24.27 9.94
CA ALA A 30 0.80 25.73 9.90
C ALA A 30 -0.57 26.40 9.77
N VAL A 31 -1.61 25.66 9.37
CA VAL A 31 -2.94 26.21 9.05
C VAL A 31 -3.97 25.79 10.10
N ASN A 32 -4.57 26.77 10.78
CA ASN A 32 -5.66 26.52 11.73
C ASN A 32 -6.88 25.91 11.01
N GLY A 33 -7.37 24.77 11.49
CA GLY A 33 -8.46 24.02 10.86
C GLY A 33 -8.07 23.31 9.57
N GLY A 34 -6.78 23.30 9.21
CA GLY A 34 -6.22 22.43 8.17
C GLY A 34 -6.20 20.97 8.60
N PHE A 35 -5.85 20.09 7.65
CA PHE A 35 -5.75 18.66 7.86
C PHE A 35 -4.29 18.20 7.87
N PHE A 36 -3.46 18.83 8.70
CA PHE A 36 -2.11 18.33 8.92
C PHE A 36 -2.16 16.92 9.53
N GLY A 37 -1.41 15.99 8.95
CA GLY A 37 -1.51 14.57 9.29
C GLY A 37 -2.68 13.86 8.61
N ILE A 38 -3.21 14.40 7.52
CA ILE A 38 -4.24 13.73 6.71
C ILE A 38 -3.77 12.38 6.17
N GLU A 39 -2.47 12.28 5.89
CA GLU A 39 -1.78 11.07 5.48
C GLU A 39 -0.36 11.10 6.07
N ILE A 40 0.15 9.94 6.48
CA ILE A 40 1.48 9.82 7.09
C ILE A 40 2.16 8.57 6.55
N ALA A 41 3.40 8.73 6.09
CA ALA A 41 4.29 7.61 5.78
C ALA A 41 5.53 7.68 6.66
N LEU A 42 5.86 6.59 7.34
CA LEU A 42 7.05 6.43 8.17
C LEU A 42 7.93 5.33 7.57
N SER A 43 9.21 5.61 7.38
CA SER A 43 10.16 4.60 6.91
C SER A 43 10.38 3.53 7.96
N ASP A 44 10.55 2.28 7.56
CA ASP A 44 10.75 1.12 8.46
C ASP A 44 11.90 1.28 9.45
N ASN A 45 12.97 1.97 9.05
CA ASN A 45 14.07 2.28 9.98
C ASN A 45 13.69 3.29 11.08
N GLY A 46 12.47 3.84 11.04
CA GLY A 46 11.92 4.80 11.99
C GLY A 46 12.56 6.19 11.97
N GLN A 47 13.27 6.55 10.90
CA GLN A 47 14.08 7.78 10.83
C GLN A 47 13.48 8.90 9.98
N VAL A 48 12.66 8.59 8.97
CA VAL A 48 12.09 9.58 8.05
C VAL A 48 10.58 9.45 8.03
N MET A 49 9.89 10.57 8.18
CA MET A 49 8.44 10.65 8.11
C MET A 49 8.02 11.70 7.10
N ALA A 50 7.08 11.36 6.23
CA ALA A 50 6.39 12.30 5.37
C ALA A 50 4.96 12.51 5.88
N VAL A 51 4.54 13.77 5.95
CA VAL A 51 3.22 14.16 6.47
C VAL A 51 2.51 15.02 5.45
N GLY A 52 1.33 14.59 5.02
CA GLY A 52 0.43 15.39 4.21
C GLY A 52 -0.23 16.49 5.04
N ASP A 53 -0.33 17.68 4.44
CA ASP A 53 -1.24 18.72 4.91
C ASP A 53 -2.42 18.81 3.92
N SER A 54 -3.45 19.55 4.26
CA SER A 54 -4.45 20.02 3.29
C SER A 54 -5.22 21.17 3.91
N PRO A 55 -5.22 22.37 3.31
CA PRO A 55 -6.03 23.47 3.79
C PRO A 55 -7.51 23.18 3.51
N ARG A 56 -8.29 22.91 4.56
CA ARG A 56 -9.71 22.49 4.48
C ARG A 56 -10.60 23.35 3.55
N PHE A 57 -10.34 24.65 3.46
CA PHE A 57 -11.16 25.60 2.70
C PHE A 57 -10.35 26.68 1.96
N SER A 58 -9.02 26.60 1.94
CA SER A 58 -8.18 27.65 1.36
C SER A 58 -7.41 27.13 0.17
N VAL A 59 -7.82 27.53 -1.03
CA VAL A 59 -7.10 27.23 -2.29
C VAL A 59 -5.81 28.06 -2.44
N THR A 60 -5.55 29.01 -1.54
CA THR A 60 -4.36 29.88 -1.58
C THR A 60 -3.33 29.55 -0.51
N ALA A 61 -3.68 28.76 0.50
CA ALA A 61 -2.73 28.32 1.51
C ALA A 61 -1.83 27.22 0.91
N PRO A 62 -0.52 27.21 1.24
CA PRO A 62 0.37 26.16 0.79
C PRO A 62 -0.14 24.79 1.27
N ASN A 63 -0.13 23.81 0.35
CA ASN A 63 -0.40 22.41 0.65
C ASN A 63 0.83 21.53 0.37
N PRO A 64 1.85 21.54 1.25
CA PRO A 64 3.03 20.72 1.06
C PRO A 64 2.88 19.32 1.68
N VAL A 65 3.66 18.39 1.17
CA VAL A 65 4.10 17.22 1.94
C VAL A 65 5.33 17.62 2.73
N THR A 66 5.24 17.54 4.06
CA THR A 66 6.33 17.96 4.97
C THR A 66 7.15 16.75 5.39
N ILE A 67 8.47 16.84 5.28
CA ILE A 67 9.41 15.78 5.63
C ILE A 67 10.06 16.07 6.97
N TYR A 68 9.96 15.11 7.89
CA TYR A 68 10.62 15.12 9.18
C TYR A 68 11.71 14.04 9.23
N GLN A 69 12.87 14.41 9.74
CA GLN A 69 13.96 13.50 10.06
C GLN A 69 14.07 13.40 11.58
N ARG A 70 14.19 12.17 12.07
CA ARG A 70 14.45 11.92 13.48
C ARG A 70 15.93 12.18 13.80
N ASP A 71 16.16 12.96 14.86
CA ASP A 71 17.46 13.18 15.47
C ASP A 71 17.36 12.87 16.98
N GLY A 72 17.89 11.71 17.37
CA GLY A 72 17.68 11.15 18.70
C GLY A 72 16.19 10.96 19.03
N ASN A 73 15.69 11.76 19.97
CA ASN A 73 14.28 11.75 20.39
C ASN A 73 13.49 12.93 19.84
N GLN A 74 14.00 13.69 18.88
CA GLN A 74 13.31 14.83 18.28
C GLN A 74 12.97 14.55 16.82
N TRP A 75 11.88 15.14 16.34
CA TRP A 75 11.49 15.15 14.93
C TRP A 75 11.74 16.54 14.36
N ILE A 76 12.68 16.65 13.43
CA ILE A 76 13.10 17.92 12.84
C ILE A 76 12.51 18.01 11.43
N GLN A 77 11.74 19.06 11.15
CA GLN A 77 11.32 19.36 9.79
C GLN A 77 12.53 19.71 8.93
N THR A 78 12.75 18.98 7.85
CA THR A 78 13.92 19.15 6.96
C THR A 78 13.54 19.78 5.62
N THR A 79 12.41 19.39 5.04
CA THR A 79 12.00 19.82 3.70
C THR A 79 10.48 19.87 3.59
N GLN A 80 10.00 20.68 2.64
CA GLN A 80 8.62 20.65 2.17
C GLN A 80 8.62 20.45 0.66
N ILE A 81 7.83 19.49 0.20
CA ILE A 81 7.60 19.22 -1.23
C ILE A 81 6.25 19.85 -1.59
N PHE A 82 6.24 20.69 -2.61
CA PHE A 82 5.03 21.39 -3.07
C PHE A 82 4.53 20.78 -4.37
N ASN A 83 3.21 20.85 -4.58
CA ASN A 83 2.60 20.48 -5.84
C ASN A 83 3.07 21.41 -6.98
N ASP A 84 3.07 20.89 -8.21
CA ASP A 84 3.46 21.61 -9.43
C ASP A 84 2.25 21.97 -10.32
N PHE A 85 1.05 22.02 -9.75
CA PHE A 85 -0.20 22.16 -10.50
C PHE A 85 -1.21 23.07 -9.82
N THR A 86 -2.12 23.63 -10.60
CA THR A 86 -3.10 24.62 -10.11
C THR A 86 -4.49 24.04 -9.86
N GLU A 87 -4.81 22.87 -10.42
CA GLU A 87 -6.12 22.23 -10.28
C GLU A 87 -6.11 21.24 -9.11
N PHE A 88 -7.05 21.42 -8.18
CA PHE A 88 -7.20 20.59 -6.97
C PHE A 88 -5.92 20.45 -6.12
N PRO A 89 -5.22 21.57 -5.79
CA PRO A 89 -3.98 21.53 -5.02
C PRO A 89 -4.16 20.88 -3.64
N GLU A 90 -5.38 20.86 -3.10
CA GLU A 90 -5.73 20.21 -1.83
C GLU A 90 -5.65 18.67 -1.87
N GLN A 91 -5.56 18.06 -3.05
CA GLN A 91 -5.43 16.60 -3.19
C GLN A 91 -3.98 16.13 -3.18
N PHE A 92 -3.01 17.03 -3.28
CA PHE A 92 -1.60 16.70 -3.16
C PHE A 92 -1.28 16.16 -1.77
N GLY A 93 -0.55 15.05 -1.69
CA GLY A 93 -0.13 14.50 -0.40
C GLY A 93 -1.21 13.73 0.36
N ARG A 94 -2.34 13.41 -0.28
CA ARG A 94 -3.42 12.61 0.32
C ARG A 94 -3.23 11.09 0.19
N ALA A 95 -2.14 10.68 -0.44
CA ALA A 95 -1.67 9.30 -0.46
C ALA A 95 -0.14 9.33 -0.45
N LEU A 96 0.49 8.66 0.52
CA LEU A 96 1.94 8.67 0.72
C LEU A 96 2.46 7.25 0.94
N ALA A 97 3.63 6.96 0.41
CA ALA A 97 4.39 5.75 0.75
C ALA A 97 5.89 6.06 0.71
N ILE A 98 6.66 5.56 1.67
CA ILE A 98 8.10 5.84 1.80
C ILE A 98 8.88 4.53 1.88
N SER A 99 10.07 4.49 1.28
CA SER A 99 10.93 3.29 1.29
C SER A 99 11.50 3.02 2.69
N ASP A 100 11.90 1.77 2.96
CA ASP A 100 12.39 1.32 4.28
C ASP A 100 13.51 2.20 4.84
N ASN A 101 14.38 2.65 3.94
CA ASN A 101 15.53 3.48 4.25
C ASN A 101 15.21 4.99 4.31
N GLY A 102 13.98 5.39 4.02
CA GLY A 102 13.53 6.78 4.02
C GLY A 102 14.05 7.63 2.85
N LYS A 103 14.61 7.03 1.80
CA LYS A 103 15.24 7.75 0.68
C LYS A 103 14.31 8.00 -0.49
N ARG A 104 13.18 7.30 -0.60
CA ARG A 104 12.22 7.46 -1.70
C ARG A 104 10.83 7.64 -1.15
N LEU A 105 10.07 8.53 -1.79
CA LEU A 105 8.72 8.89 -1.39
C LEU A 105 7.83 8.92 -2.63
N VAL A 106 6.71 8.22 -2.56
CA VAL A 106 5.61 8.33 -3.52
C VAL A 106 4.57 9.29 -2.94
N ILE A 107 4.09 10.19 -3.79
CA ILE A 107 3.01 11.12 -3.50
C ILE A 107 1.91 10.92 -4.54
N GLY A 108 0.73 10.53 -4.08
CA GLY A 108 -0.47 10.49 -4.89
C GLY A 108 -1.24 11.81 -4.84
N THR A 109 -1.78 12.18 -6.00
CA THR A 109 -2.71 13.30 -6.17
C THR A 109 -3.89 12.81 -6.98
N THR A 110 -5.04 12.69 -6.33
CA THR A 110 -6.30 12.48 -7.02
C THR A 110 -6.79 13.77 -7.68
N ARG A 111 -7.42 13.71 -8.84
CA ARG A 111 -8.08 14.88 -9.46
C ARG A 111 -9.51 14.55 -9.83
N PRO A 112 -10.47 14.70 -8.90
CA PRO A 112 -11.86 14.39 -9.15
C PRO A 112 -12.40 15.21 -10.33
N ASN A 113 -13.18 14.58 -11.23
CA ASN A 113 -13.76 15.22 -12.42
C ASN A 113 -12.73 15.78 -13.43
N SER A 114 -11.45 15.42 -13.33
CA SER A 114 -10.41 15.70 -14.32
C SER A 114 -9.80 14.39 -14.81
N THR A 115 -9.20 14.39 -15.99
CA THR A 115 -8.81 13.17 -16.68
C THR A 115 -7.59 12.46 -16.09
N LEU A 116 -6.79 13.11 -15.22
CA LEU A 116 -5.49 12.56 -14.83
C LEU A 116 -5.18 12.85 -13.35
N GLY A 117 -5.55 11.91 -12.46
CA GLY A 117 -4.79 11.76 -11.23
C GLY A 117 -3.30 11.59 -11.54
N LYS A 118 -2.44 11.89 -10.57
CA LYS A 118 -0.99 11.92 -10.76
C LYS A 118 -0.29 11.21 -9.61
N ILE A 119 0.69 10.37 -9.93
CA ILE A 119 1.66 9.86 -8.98
C ILE A 119 3.03 10.48 -9.27
N GLN A 120 3.67 10.99 -8.23
CA GLN A 120 5.02 11.56 -8.30
C GLN A 120 5.91 10.80 -7.33
N VAL A 121 7.11 10.45 -7.77
CA VAL A 121 8.10 9.78 -6.92
C VAL A 121 9.31 10.68 -6.78
N TYR A 122 9.81 10.83 -5.55
CA TYR A 122 10.95 11.65 -5.21
C TYR A 122 12.03 10.79 -4.56
N GLU A 123 13.30 11.12 -4.84
CA GLU A 123 14.47 10.54 -4.20
C GLU A 123 15.22 11.63 -3.43
N ASN A 124 15.58 11.33 -2.19
CA ASN A 124 16.40 12.19 -1.36
C ASN A 124 17.87 12.10 -1.79
N GLN A 125 18.37 13.17 -2.40
CA GLN A 125 19.75 13.34 -2.84
C GLN A 125 20.48 14.32 -1.92
N ASN A 126 20.96 13.81 -0.79
CA ASN A 126 21.71 14.58 0.22
C ASN A 126 20.92 15.73 0.89
N GLY A 127 19.63 15.52 1.14
CA GLY A 127 18.73 16.51 1.74
C GLY A 127 17.75 17.13 0.75
N ASP A 128 18.07 17.07 -0.55
CA ASP A 128 17.21 17.59 -1.60
C ASP A 128 16.33 16.46 -2.17
N TRP A 129 15.01 16.62 -2.08
CA TRP A 129 14.06 15.66 -2.66
C TRP A 129 13.85 15.97 -4.15
N VAL A 130 14.45 15.15 -5.01
CA VAL A 130 14.44 15.32 -6.47
C VAL A 130 13.46 14.34 -7.10
N LYS A 131 12.62 14.82 -8.04
CA LYS A 131 11.67 13.97 -8.75
C LYS A 131 12.40 12.88 -9.55
N MET A 132 11.95 11.65 -9.41
CA MET A 132 12.53 10.44 -10.01
C MET A 132 11.67 9.98 -11.19
N GLY A 133 12.13 10.26 -12.41
CA GLY A 133 11.38 9.98 -13.65
C GLY A 133 10.28 11.00 -13.93
N ASN A 134 9.44 10.67 -14.92
CA ASN A 134 8.25 11.48 -15.24
C ASN A 134 7.12 11.19 -14.23
N ASP A 135 6.16 12.11 -14.17
CA ASP A 135 4.90 11.86 -13.48
C ASP A 135 4.22 10.62 -14.08
N ILE A 136 3.69 9.75 -13.24
CA ILE A 136 2.85 8.63 -13.68
C ILE A 136 1.43 9.17 -13.73
N ILE A 137 0.84 9.10 -14.93
CA ILE A 137 -0.52 9.53 -15.21
C ILE A 137 -1.32 8.35 -15.74
N ASN A 138 -2.62 8.35 -15.51
CA ASN A 138 -3.49 7.36 -16.12
C ASN A 138 -3.58 7.61 -17.63
N ASP A 139 -3.50 6.57 -18.46
CA ASP A 139 -3.57 6.67 -19.92
C ASP A 139 -4.98 6.44 -20.47
N THR A 140 -5.96 6.13 -19.62
CA THR A 140 -7.32 5.81 -20.07
C THR A 140 -8.13 7.07 -20.40
N SER A 141 -8.84 7.02 -21.52
CA SER A 141 -9.81 8.07 -21.93
C SER A 141 -11.07 8.13 -21.08
N VAL A 142 -11.27 7.14 -20.21
CA VAL A 142 -12.35 7.10 -19.21
C VAL A 142 -11.84 7.84 -17.98
N GLN A 143 -12.68 8.67 -17.37
CA GLN A 143 -12.36 9.42 -16.16
C GLN A 143 -11.98 8.45 -15.03
N GLY A 144 -10.70 8.13 -14.91
CA GLY A 144 -10.11 7.53 -13.71
C GLY A 144 -10.06 8.58 -12.60
N GLU A 145 -11.25 9.00 -12.13
CA GLU A 145 -11.45 10.14 -11.22
C GLU A 145 -10.62 10.01 -9.94
N PHE A 146 -10.20 8.79 -9.61
CA PHE A 146 -9.51 8.43 -8.39
C PHE A 146 -8.13 7.80 -8.60
N PHE A 147 -7.52 7.93 -9.79
CA PHE A 147 -6.14 7.49 -9.99
C PHE A 147 -5.22 8.14 -8.94
N GLY A 148 -4.42 7.34 -8.25
CA GLY A 148 -3.54 7.83 -7.20
C GLY A 148 -4.18 8.11 -5.85
N LYS A 149 -5.43 7.67 -5.63
CA LYS A 149 -6.10 7.75 -4.32
C LYS A 149 -5.43 6.89 -3.25
N ALA A 150 -4.91 5.73 -3.62
CA ALA A 150 -4.06 4.89 -2.77
C ALA A 150 -2.74 4.60 -3.49
N VAL A 151 -1.68 4.52 -2.70
CA VAL A 151 -0.33 4.16 -3.17
C VAL A 151 0.32 3.19 -2.19
N ALA A 152 1.15 2.30 -2.72
CA ALA A 152 2.05 1.46 -1.95
C ALA A 152 3.43 1.43 -2.62
N MET A 153 4.48 1.20 -1.84
CA MET A 153 5.87 1.19 -2.31
C MET A 153 6.60 -0.02 -1.70
N ASN A 154 7.46 -0.66 -2.48
CA ASN A 154 8.30 -1.73 -1.97
C ASN A 154 9.53 -1.17 -1.20
N GLY A 155 10.27 -2.03 -0.52
CA GLY A 155 11.24 -1.57 0.48
C GLY A 155 12.43 -0.79 -0.06
N ASN A 156 12.83 -1.07 -1.32
CA ASN A 156 13.83 -0.25 -2.00
C ASN A 156 13.26 0.97 -2.72
N GLY A 157 11.94 1.08 -2.90
CA GLY A 157 11.26 2.17 -3.57
C GLY A 157 11.39 2.21 -5.09
N LEU A 158 11.60 1.06 -5.75
CA LEU A 158 11.66 0.93 -7.21
C LEU A 158 10.42 0.27 -7.81
N VAL A 159 9.53 -0.28 -6.99
CA VAL A 159 8.23 -0.82 -7.38
C VAL A 159 7.17 -0.12 -6.57
N ILE A 160 6.14 0.36 -7.25
CA ILE A 160 5.01 1.04 -6.62
C ILE A 160 3.71 0.44 -7.15
N ALA A 161 2.66 0.50 -6.33
CA ALA A 161 1.31 0.20 -6.75
C ALA A 161 0.41 1.41 -6.52
N THR A 162 -0.61 1.56 -7.34
CA THR A 162 -1.58 2.64 -7.19
C THR A 162 -2.98 2.20 -7.63
N SER A 163 -3.99 2.77 -6.97
CA SER A 163 -5.38 2.55 -7.32
C SER A 163 -5.75 3.34 -8.56
N ASP A 164 -6.62 2.77 -9.39
CA ASP A 164 -7.25 3.43 -10.54
C ASP A 164 -8.77 3.21 -10.59
N PRO A 165 -9.53 3.58 -9.55
CA PRO A 165 -10.97 3.38 -9.59
C PRO A 165 -11.65 4.35 -10.56
N THR A 166 -12.55 3.80 -11.36
CA THR A 166 -13.59 4.54 -12.09
C THR A 166 -14.91 4.48 -11.30
N ILE A 167 -15.92 5.25 -11.73
CA ILE A 167 -17.27 5.20 -11.13
C ILE A 167 -17.93 3.82 -11.30
N ALA A 168 -17.54 3.06 -12.33
CA ALA A 168 -18.17 1.78 -12.68
C ALA A 168 -17.36 0.55 -12.24
N THR A 169 -16.04 0.69 -12.10
CA THR A 169 -15.14 -0.42 -11.77
C THR A 169 -13.93 0.09 -10.99
N GLY A 170 -13.46 -0.67 -10.01
CA GLY A 170 -12.19 -0.42 -9.33
C GLY A 170 -11.02 -1.12 -10.03
N ALA A 171 -9.83 -0.55 -9.95
CA ALA A 171 -8.62 -1.15 -10.50
C ALA A 171 -7.37 -0.81 -9.67
N ALA A 172 -6.29 -1.56 -9.91
CA ALA A 172 -4.95 -1.25 -9.41
C ALA A 172 -3.91 -1.51 -10.49
N LYS A 173 -2.88 -0.65 -10.52
CA LYS A 173 -1.74 -0.74 -11.45
C LYS A 173 -0.45 -0.80 -10.64
N VAL A 174 0.54 -1.53 -11.17
CA VAL A 174 1.88 -1.64 -10.56
C VAL A 174 2.91 -1.12 -11.55
N PHE A 175 3.83 -0.27 -11.08
CA PHE A 175 4.89 0.32 -11.89
C PHE A 175 6.26 -0.01 -11.32
N GLY A 176 7.23 -0.24 -12.20
CA GLY A 176 8.64 -0.38 -11.87
C GLY A 176 9.48 0.72 -12.49
N PHE A 177 10.49 1.19 -11.77
CA PHE A 177 11.42 2.18 -12.30
C PHE A 177 12.53 1.51 -13.13
N GLN A 178 12.55 1.78 -14.43
CA GLN A 178 13.48 1.20 -15.39
C GLN A 178 13.94 2.25 -16.40
N ASN A 179 15.24 2.27 -16.73
CA ASN A 179 15.81 3.19 -17.72
C ASN A 179 15.50 4.67 -17.47
N GLY A 180 15.46 5.07 -16.19
CA GLY A 180 15.19 6.45 -15.80
C GLY A 180 13.71 6.87 -15.80
N ASN A 181 12.77 5.94 -15.99
CA ASN A 181 11.35 6.25 -15.94
C ASN A 181 10.50 5.11 -15.36
N TRP A 182 9.25 5.41 -14.99
CA TRP A 182 8.27 4.45 -14.49
C TRP A 182 7.56 3.74 -15.65
N GLN A 183 7.48 2.41 -15.56
CA GLN A 183 6.82 1.57 -16.56
C GLN A 183 5.90 0.58 -15.86
N GLN A 184 4.70 0.36 -16.39
CA GLN A 184 3.76 -0.59 -15.82
C GLN A 184 4.33 -2.02 -15.89
N ILE A 185 4.14 -2.79 -14.81
CA ILE A 185 4.52 -4.20 -14.72
C ILE A 185 3.25 -5.04 -14.81
N GLY A 186 3.07 -5.72 -15.93
CA GLY A 186 1.93 -6.60 -16.18
C GLY A 186 0.64 -5.83 -16.45
N ASP A 187 -0.45 -6.59 -16.53
CA ASP A 187 -1.77 -6.06 -16.80
C ASP A 187 -2.35 -5.33 -15.58
N GLU A 188 -3.33 -4.46 -15.84
CA GLU A 188 -4.18 -3.87 -14.81
C GLU A 188 -4.88 -4.97 -14.00
N LEU A 189 -4.98 -4.77 -12.69
CA LEU A 189 -5.67 -5.67 -11.77
C LEU A 189 -7.06 -5.12 -11.46
N GLY A 190 -8.07 -6.00 -11.41
CA GLY A 190 -9.46 -5.59 -11.23
C GLY A 190 -10.13 -5.30 -12.57
N ASN A 191 -10.92 -4.21 -12.63
CA ASN A 191 -11.66 -3.77 -13.81
C ASN A 191 -12.54 -4.84 -14.47
N ARG A 192 -13.26 -5.59 -13.63
CA ARG A 192 -14.09 -6.72 -14.05
C ARG A 192 -15.53 -6.25 -14.24
N GLU A 193 -16.01 -6.20 -15.48
CA GLU A 193 -17.39 -5.78 -15.80
C GLU A 193 -18.47 -6.66 -15.15
N ASP A 194 -18.13 -7.88 -14.74
CA ASP A 194 -19.04 -8.88 -14.18
C ASP A 194 -19.12 -8.88 -12.64
N LYS A 195 -18.33 -8.03 -11.97
CA LYS A 195 -18.33 -7.90 -10.50
C LYS A 195 -18.61 -6.46 -10.10
N ASP A 196 -19.43 -6.25 -9.06
CA ASP A 196 -19.59 -4.94 -8.41
C ASP A 196 -18.34 -4.61 -7.58
N ASP A 197 -17.20 -4.50 -8.27
CA ASP A 197 -15.86 -4.26 -7.76
C ASP A 197 -15.55 -2.76 -7.82
N SER A 198 -16.56 -1.89 -7.76
CA SER A 198 -16.47 -0.43 -7.90
C SER A 198 -15.46 0.24 -6.94
N PHE A 199 -15.06 -0.45 -5.86
CA PHE A 199 -14.04 0.01 -4.91
C PHE A 199 -12.81 -0.90 -4.82
N PHE A 200 -12.55 -1.75 -5.82
CA PHE A 200 -11.28 -2.43 -5.94
C PHE A 200 -10.15 -1.40 -5.99
N GLY A 201 -9.10 -1.62 -5.18
CA GLY A 201 -8.03 -0.65 -4.98
C GLY A 201 -8.35 0.41 -3.93
N SER A 202 -9.35 0.21 -3.07
CA SER A 202 -9.66 1.15 -1.98
C SER A 202 -8.50 1.33 -0.99
N SER A 203 -7.67 0.29 -0.86
CA SER A 203 -6.41 0.28 -0.12
C SER A 203 -5.45 -0.69 -0.79
N LEU A 204 -4.16 -0.44 -0.66
CA LEU A 204 -3.09 -1.24 -1.26
C LEU A 204 -1.96 -1.42 -0.26
N ASP A 205 -1.30 -2.57 -0.31
CA ASP A 205 -0.03 -2.78 0.36
C ASP A 205 0.87 -3.69 -0.49
N LEU A 206 2.17 -3.41 -0.53
CA LEU A 206 3.14 -4.05 -1.41
C LEU A 206 4.30 -4.59 -0.58
N SER A 207 4.65 -5.86 -0.77
CA SER A 207 5.77 -6.46 -0.07
C SER A 207 7.11 -5.78 -0.38
N ASP A 208 8.08 -5.89 0.53
CA ASP A 208 9.40 -5.26 0.41
C ASP A 208 10.11 -5.62 -0.91
N ASP A 209 9.94 -6.87 -1.36
CA ASP A 209 10.53 -7.39 -2.60
C ASP A 209 9.77 -6.95 -3.87
N GLY A 210 8.61 -6.30 -3.72
CA GLY A 210 7.75 -5.82 -4.79
C GLY A 210 6.97 -6.91 -5.53
N ASN A 211 6.97 -8.16 -5.04
CA ASN A 211 6.36 -9.29 -5.75
C ASN A 211 4.99 -9.72 -5.22
N THR A 212 4.52 -9.18 -4.10
CA THR A 212 3.21 -9.50 -3.53
C THR A 212 2.44 -8.22 -3.27
N LEU A 213 1.27 -8.08 -3.89
CA LEU A 213 0.38 -6.95 -3.71
C LEU A 213 -0.90 -7.43 -3.02
N VAL A 214 -1.31 -6.72 -1.99
CA VAL A 214 -2.61 -6.89 -1.35
C VAL A 214 -3.52 -5.75 -1.77
N VAL A 215 -4.74 -6.06 -2.18
CA VAL A 215 -5.72 -5.08 -2.66
C VAL A 215 -7.01 -5.21 -1.87
N GLY A 216 -7.41 -4.11 -1.23
CA GLY A 216 -8.72 -3.98 -0.60
C GLY A 216 -9.81 -3.67 -1.61
N ILE A 217 -10.97 -4.29 -1.40
CA ILE A 217 -12.21 -4.06 -2.15
C ILE A 217 -13.28 -3.73 -1.12
N ALA A 218 -13.49 -2.44 -0.87
CA ALA A 218 -14.59 -2.00 -0.02
C ALA A 218 -15.94 -2.28 -0.70
N GLN A 219 -17.02 -2.45 0.06
CA GLN A 219 -18.37 -2.40 -0.49
C GLN A 219 -19.13 -1.31 0.22
N ALA A 220 -19.70 -0.39 -0.56
CA ALA A 220 -20.25 0.82 0.05
C ALA A 220 -21.59 0.58 0.76
N PHE A 221 -22.41 -0.42 0.37
CA PHE A 221 -23.78 -0.52 0.90
C PHE A 221 -24.42 -1.91 1.05
N THR A 222 -23.86 -3.00 0.49
CA THR A 222 -24.62 -4.28 0.34
C THR A 222 -23.88 -5.58 0.70
N GLY A 223 -22.63 -5.53 1.17
CA GLY A 223 -21.91 -6.75 1.54
C GLY A 223 -20.61 -6.53 2.31
N ASN A 224 -19.89 -7.63 2.54
CA ASN A 224 -18.61 -7.62 3.21
C ASN A 224 -17.53 -7.15 2.24
N GLY A 225 -16.66 -6.23 2.68
CA GLY A 225 -15.45 -5.92 1.93
C GLY A 225 -14.55 -7.15 1.82
N THR A 226 -13.82 -7.26 0.71
CA THR A 226 -12.90 -8.38 0.45
C THR A 226 -11.47 -7.88 0.30
N VAL A 227 -10.52 -8.80 0.49
CA VAL A 227 -9.11 -8.55 0.23
C VAL A 227 -8.63 -9.59 -0.76
N GLU A 228 -8.00 -9.13 -1.84
CA GLU A 228 -7.37 -10.01 -2.82
C GLU A 228 -5.85 -9.89 -2.73
N ILE A 229 -5.15 -11.02 -2.84
CA ILE A 229 -3.69 -11.08 -2.81
C ILE A 229 -3.21 -11.49 -4.19
N TYR A 230 -2.25 -10.75 -4.73
CA TYR A 230 -1.66 -10.98 -6.03
C TYR A 230 -0.16 -11.24 -5.89
N ARG A 231 0.35 -12.16 -6.70
CA ARG A 231 1.78 -12.42 -6.80
C ARG A 231 2.28 -12.16 -8.22
N ASN A 232 3.38 -11.42 -8.33
CA ASN A 232 4.09 -11.25 -9.58
C ASN A 232 4.87 -12.52 -9.92
N ILE A 233 4.58 -13.09 -11.09
CA ILE A 233 5.30 -14.23 -11.64
C ILE A 233 5.81 -13.83 -13.01
N ARG A 234 7.08 -13.45 -13.08
CA ARG A 234 7.79 -13.09 -14.32
C ARG A 234 7.13 -11.93 -15.08
N GLY A 235 6.69 -10.89 -14.35
CA GLY A 235 6.06 -9.71 -14.94
C GLY A 235 4.55 -9.80 -15.08
N SER A 236 3.94 -10.94 -14.72
CA SER A 236 2.48 -11.10 -14.72
C SER A 236 1.95 -11.27 -13.30
N TRP A 237 0.99 -10.43 -12.92
CA TRP A 237 0.32 -10.54 -11.63
C TRP A 237 -0.76 -11.61 -11.67
N ARG A 238 -0.76 -12.49 -10.67
CA ARG A 238 -1.77 -13.56 -10.53
C ARG A 238 -2.36 -13.53 -9.13
N GLN A 239 -3.69 -13.56 -9.05
CA GLN A 239 -4.37 -13.70 -7.77
C GLN A 239 -4.00 -15.05 -7.13
N ILE A 240 -3.66 -15.03 -5.84
CA ILE A 240 -3.34 -16.21 -5.03
C ILE A 240 -4.25 -16.23 -3.79
N GLY A 241 -4.44 -17.42 -3.22
CA GLY A 241 -5.20 -17.55 -1.98
C GLY A 241 -6.71 -17.35 -2.13
N SER A 242 -7.23 -17.29 -3.36
CA SER A 242 -8.67 -17.50 -3.58
C SER A 242 -9.04 -18.93 -3.14
N PRO A 243 -10.11 -19.14 -2.37
CA PRO A 243 -10.56 -20.49 -2.02
C PRO A 243 -10.91 -21.35 -3.25
N TYR A 244 -10.99 -20.74 -4.45
CA TYR A 244 -11.45 -21.42 -5.65
C TYR A 244 -10.38 -21.88 -6.64
N LEU A 245 -9.10 -21.54 -6.49
CA LEU A 245 -8.09 -21.98 -7.46
C LEU A 245 -6.73 -22.26 -6.80
N VAL A 246 -6.52 -23.52 -6.43
CA VAL A 246 -5.17 -24.07 -6.29
C VAL A 246 -4.74 -24.59 -7.66
N ASN A 247 -4.03 -23.77 -8.44
CA ASN A 247 -3.30 -24.27 -9.60
C ASN A 247 -2.02 -24.97 -9.12
N LEU A 248 -2.03 -26.30 -9.07
CA LEU A 248 -0.81 -27.10 -8.95
C LEU A 248 -0.13 -27.13 -10.33
N ILE A 249 0.99 -26.44 -10.49
CA ILE A 249 1.88 -26.67 -11.64
C ILE A 249 2.76 -27.87 -11.29
N LEU A 250 2.43 -29.05 -11.81
CA LEU A 250 3.35 -30.19 -11.88
C LEU A 250 3.76 -30.39 -13.34
N GLY A 251 5.06 -30.56 -13.57
CA GLY A 251 5.64 -30.65 -14.90
C GLY A 251 5.00 -31.73 -15.78
N ASN A 252 4.93 -31.41 -17.09
CA ASN A 252 4.84 -32.26 -18.27
C ASN A 252 3.84 -33.44 -18.32
N SER A 253 2.80 -33.50 -17.49
CA SER A 253 1.63 -34.35 -17.76
C SER A 253 0.35 -33.72 -17.20
N GLU A 254 -0.66 -33.54 -18.06
CA GLU A 254 -1.96 -32.98 -17.68
C GLU A 254 -2.66 -33.90 -16.67
N LEU A 255 -2.68 -33.46 -15.40
CA LEU A 255 -3.58 -33.97 -14.38
C LEU A 255 -4.74 -32.97 -14.24
N MET A 256 -5.91 -33.33 -14.77
CA MET A 256 -7.15 -32.61 -14.49
C MET A 256 -7.64 -33.02 -13.10
N LEU A 257 -7.43 -32.15 -12.09
CA LEU A 257 -8.16 -32.23 -10.83
C LEU A 257 -9.44 -31.41 -10.95
N GLN A 258 -10.60 -32.07 -10.91
CA GLN A 258 -11.89 -31.41 -10.80
C GLN A 258 -12.31 -31.41 -9.33
N LEU A 259 -12.31 -30.24 -8.69
CA LEU A 259 -12.90 -30.08 -7.36
C LEU A 259 -14.43 -29.97 -7.56
N LEU A 260 -15.20 -30.98 -7.15
CA LEU A 260 -16.65 -30.85 -7.04
C LEU A 260 -16.97 -30.31 -5.63
N GLU A 261 -17.69 -29.20 -5.55
CA GLU A 261 -18.40 -28.84 -4.33
C GLU A 261 -19.64 -29.75 -4.19
N MET A 262 -19.85 -30.27 -2.98
CA MET A 262 -21.17 -30.64 -2.51
C MET A 262 -21.50 -29.78 -1.30
N GLU A 263 -22.76 -29.31 -1.26
CA GLU A 263 -23.33 -28.51 -0.19
C GLU A 263 -23.02 -29.08 1.20
N GLU A 264 -22.70 -28.17 2.10
CA GLU A 264 -22.57 -28.33 3.55
C GLU A 264 -21.33 -29.08 4.08
N GLY A 265 -20.26 -28.30 4.25
CA GLY A 265 -19.58 -28.23 5.55
C GLY A 265 -18.71 -29.44 5.92
N LEU A 266 -17.51 -29.52 5.31
CA LEU A 266 -16.19 -29.85 5.87
C LEU A 266 -15.28 -30.32 4.71
N PRO A 267 -14.05 -29.78 4.55
CA PRO A 267 -13.19 -30.20 3.44
C PRO A 267 -12.60 -31.58 3.71
N TYR A 268 -12.98 -32.57 2.90
CA TYR A 268 -12.25 -33.82 2.77
C TYR A 268 -11.59 -33.87 1.39
N LEU A 269 -10.31 -34.27 1.36
CA LEU A 269 -9.57 -34.50 0.13
C LEU A 269 -9.92 -35.89 -0.42
N LEU A 270 -10.77 -35.97 -1.44
CA LEU A 270 -10.99 -37.21 -2.18
C LEU A 270 -10.01 -37.29 -3.37
N ILE A 271 -8.97 -38.13 -3.26
CA ILE A 271 -8.07 -38.42 -4.36
C ILE A 271 -8.69 -39.54 -5.19
N GLN A 272 -9.40 -39.20 -6.28
CA GLN A 272 -9.77 -40.19 -7.28
C GLN A 272 -8.67 -40.25 -8.36
N THR A 273 -7.96 -41.37 -8.41
CA THR A 273 -6.99 -41.64 -9.49
C THR A 273 -7.78 -42.12 -10.70
N ILE A 274 -7.95 -41.29 -11.73
CA ILE A 274 -8.47 -41.73 -13.02
C ILE A 274 -7.27 -42.10 -13.89
N PHE A 275 -7.09 -43.39 -14.16
CA PHE A 275 -6.20 -43.83 -15.23
C PHE A 275 -6.91 -43.58 -16.56
N LEU A 276 -6.40 -42.66 -17.37
CA LEU A 276 -6.69 -42.68 -18.80
C LEU A 276 -5.88 -43.83 -19.39
N GLU A 277 -6.54 -44.92 -19.76
CA GLU A 277 -5.93 -45.90 -20.66
C GLU A 277 -5.66 -45.19 -21.99
N ALA A 278 -4.38 -45.07 -22.35
CA ALA A 278 -3.99 -44.68 -23.69
C ALA A 278 -4.36 -45.83 -24.65
N THR A 279 -5.29 -45.57 -25.57
CA THR A 279 -5.39 -46.34 -26.83
C THR A 279 -4.27 -45.98 -27.77
#